data_AF-A0A523QPW9-F1
#
_entry.id   AF-A0A523QPW9-F1
#
_cell.length_a   1.000
_cell.length_b   1.000
_cell.length_c   1.000
_cell.angle_alpha   90.00
_cell.angle_beta   90.00
_cell.angle_gamma   90.00
#
_symmetry.space_group_name_H-M   'P 1'
#
loop_
_entity.id
_entity.type
_entity.pdbx_description
1 polymer ?
#
loop_
_entity_poly.entity_id
_entity_poly.type
_entity_poly.pdbx_seq_one_letter_code
_entity_poly.pdbx_strand_id
1 'polypeptide(L)' 'MSTVDKLQEIVGQDWVITNREQMERYLADETADAVRPKPADNVILVKPKSAEEIAAILKMANREKIPVFVRGGGTGICG' A
#
# COMPACT_ATOMS: atom_id res chain seq x y z
N MET A 1 13.03 -6.29 -13.82
CA MET A 1 11.95 -6.55 -12.83
C MET A 1 11.14 -5.30 -12.64
N SER A 2 9.81 -5.46 -12.71
CA SER A 2 8.84 -4.46 -12.32
C SER A 2 8.86 -4.23 -10.80
N THR A 3 8.26 -3.14 -10.31
CA THR A 3 8.06 -2.92 -8.87
C THR A 3 7.19 -4.01 -8.25
N VAL A 4 6.20 -4.53 -8.99
CA VAL A 4 5.35 -5.64 -8.55
C VAL A 4 6.19 -6.89 -8.31
N ASP A 5 7.06 -7.27 -9.26
CA ASP A 5 7.92 -8.44 -9.15
C ASP A 5 8.79 -8.36 -7.87
N LYS A 6 9.38 -7.17 -7.62
CA LYS A 6 10.24 -6.95 -6.43
C LYS A 6 9.46 -7.06 -5.13
N LEU A 7 8.22 -6.57 -5.11
CA LEU A 7 7.36 -6.70 -3.93
C LEU A 7 6.94 -8.15 -3.71
N GLN A 8 6.64 -8.90 -4.79
CA GLN A 8 6.29 -10.31 -4.71
C GLN A 8 7.45 -11.17 -4.19
N GLU A 9 8.71 -10.83 -4.48
CA GLU A 9 9.87 -11.48 -3.86
C GLU A 9 9.95 -11.25 -2.35
N ILE A 10 9.46 -10.10 -1.85
CA ILE A 10 9.51 -9.75 -0.44
C ILE A 10 8.36 -10.40 0.34
N VAL A 11 7.12 -10.23 -0.13
CA VAL A 11 5.92 -10.64 0.65
C VAL A 11 5.22 -11.89 0.11
N GLY A 12 5.60 -12.37 -1.07
CA GLY A 12 4.90 -13.45 -1.79
C GLY A 12 3.80 -12.92 -2.72
N GLN A 13 3.46 -13.71 -3.74
CA GLN A 13 2.55 -13.30 -4.82
C GLN A 13 1.14 -12.93 -4.33
N ASP A 14 0.57 -13.73 -3.42
CA ASP A 14 -0.79 -13.54 -2.89
C ASP A 14 -0.96 -12.25 -2.07
N TRP A 15 0.16 -11.65 -1.63
CA TRP A 15 0.18 -10.50 -0.74
C TRP A 15 0.54 -9.19 -1.47
N VAL A 16 0.49 -9.20 -2.80
CA VAL A 16 0.62 -8.01 -3.67
C VAL A 16 -0.63 -7.86 -4.51
N ILE A 17 -1.39 -6.79 -4.25
CA ILE A 17 -2.67 -6.52 -4.89
C ILE A 17 -2.50 -5.33 -5.84
N THR A 18 -2.79 -5.57 -7.12
CA THR A 18 -2.81 -4.56 -8.19
C THR A 18 -4.19 -4.38 -8.80
N ASN A 19 -5.13 -5.29 -8.52
CA ASN A 19 -6.52 -5.12 -8.94
C ASN A 19 -7.20 -4.02 -8.11
N ARG A 20 -7.65 -2.96 -8.79
CA ARG A 20 -8.24 -1.78 -8.16
C ARG A 20 -9.49 -2.10 -7.34
N GLU A 21 -10.38 -2.95 -7.86
CA GLU A 21 -11.63 -3.32 -7.18
C GLU A 21 -11.36 -4.00 -5.82
N GLN A 22 -10.27 -4.75 -5.71
CA GLN A 22 -9.85 -5.39 -4.46
C GLN A 22 -9.22 -4.39 -3.47
N MET A 23 -8.78 -3.23 -3.96
CA MET A 23 -8.15 -2.19 -3.14
C MET A 23 -9.14 -1.16 -2.61
N GLU A 24 -10.34 -1.02 -3.17
CA GLU A 24 -11.28 0.09 -2.85
C GLU A 24 -11.42 0.40 -1.35
N ARG A 25 -11.58 -0.63 -0.49
CA ARG A 25 -11.70 -0.45 0.97
C ARG A 25 -10.40 -0.03 1.68
N TYR A 26 -9.27 -0.12 1.01
CA TYR A 26 -7.96 0.30 1.51
C TYR A 26 -7.60 1.73 1.10
N LEU A 27 -8.31 2.29 0.11
CA LEU A 27 -8.01 3.59 -0.48
C LEU A 27 -8.65 4.77 0.25
N ALA A 28 -9.53 4.49 1.21
CA ALA A 28 -10.22 5.48 2.03
C ALA A 28 -10.21 5.05 3.50
N ASP A 29 -10.21 6.02 4.40
CA ASP A 29 -10.52 5.86 5.81
C ASP A 29 -11.91 6.46 6.12
N GLU A 30 -12.22 6.66 7.39
CA GLU A 30 -13.50 7.22 7.86
C GLU A 30 -13.54 8.76 7.79
N THR A 31 -12.58 9.40 7.09
CA THR A 31 -12.63 10.83 6.82
C THR A 31 -13.92 11.17 6.07
N ALA A 32 -14.65 12.21 6.47
CA ALA A 32 -15.92 12.57 5.85
C ALA A 32 -15.78 12.85 4.34
N ASP A 33 -16.72 12.34 3.53
CA ASP A 33 -16.64 12.38 2.07
C ASP A 33 -16.41 13.78 1.50
N ALA A 34 -16.95 14.82 2.14
CA ALA A 34 -16.81 16.21 1.72
C ALA A 34 -15.35 16.74 1.75
N VAL A 35 -14.49 16.13 2.58
CA VAL A 35 -13.09 16.56 2.78
C VAL A 35 -12.08 15.45 2.50
N ARG A 36 -12.54 14.25 2.11
CA ARG A 36 -11.68 13.11 1.86
C ARG A 36 -10.84 13.34 0.58
N PRO A 37 -9.50 13.21 0.64
CA PRO A 37 -8.66 13.33 -0.55
C PRO A 37 -8.92 12.17 -1.52
N LYS A 38 -8.69 12.40 -2.81
CA LYS A 38 -8.74 11.33 -3.80
C LYS A 38 -7.50 10.44 -3.67
N PRO A 39 -7.66 9.11 -3.64
CA PRO A 39 -6.52 8.20 -3.64
C PRO A 39 -5.76 8.27 -4.96
N ALA A 40 -4.46 7.98 -4.93
CA ALA A 40 -3.65 7.89 -6.14
C ALA A 40 -4.19 6.82 -7.11
N ASP A 41 -4.12 7.09 -8.41
CA ASP A 41 -4.59 6.16 -9.45
C ASP A 41 -3.68 4.91 -9.54
N ASN A 42 -2.36 5.12 -9.48
CA ASN A 42 -1.36 4.07 -9.57
C ASN A 42 -0.82 3.74 -8.17
N VAL A 43 -1.48 2.80 -7.50
CA VAL A 43 -1.11 2.31 -6.16
C VAL A 43 -1.03 0.79 -6.16
N ILE A 44 -0.09 0.27 -5.38
CA ILE A 44 0.06 -1.17 -5.12
C ILE A 44 -0.18 -1.38 -3.63
N LEU A 45 -1.13 -2.25 -3.30
CA LEU A 45 -1.37 -2.65 -1.91
C LEU A 45 -0.53 -3.89 -1.59
N VAL A 46 0.20 -3.85 -0.49
CA VAL A 46 0.98 -4.99 0.01
C VAL A 46 0.67 -5.30 1.47
N LYS A 47 0.75 -6.57 1.85
CA LYS A 47 0.39 -7.06 3.18
C LYS A 47 1.54 -7.86 3.80
N PRO A 48 2.59 -7.19 4.31
CA PRO A 48 3.72 -7.88 4.93
C PRO A 48 3.33 -8.55 6.25
N LYS A 49 3.98 -9.68 6.56
CA LYS A 49 3.72 -10.47 7.78
C LYS A 49 4.75 -10.28 8.89
N SER A 50 5.88 -9.63 8.61
CA SER A 50 6.96 -9.44 9.58
C SER A 50 7.66 -8.10 9.45
N ALA A 51 8.42 -7.73 10.49
CA ALA A 51 9.21 -6.51 10.51
C ALA A 51 10.31 -6.50 9.43
N GLU A 52 10.86 -7.66 9.10
CA GLU A 52 11.88 -7.84 8.07
C GLU A 52 11.32 -7.54 6.67
N GLU A 53 10.12 -8.01 6.37
CA GLU A 53 9.43 -7.70 5.11
C GLU A 53 9.12 -6.21 5.01
N ILE A 54 8.62 -5.60 6.10
CA ILE A 54 8.39 -4.14 6.18
C ILE A 54 9.69 -3.38 5.90
N ALA A 55 10.79 -3.76 6.56
CA ALA A 55 12.09 -3.12 6.36
C ALA A 55 12.61 -3.27 4.92
N ALA A 56 12.39 -4.42 4.29
CA ALA A 56 12.77 -4.65 2.91
C ALA A 56 11.96 -3.77 1.93
N ILE A 57 10.64 -3.66 2.14
CA ILE A 57 9.75 -2.77 1.36
C ILE A 57 10.23 -1.32 1.46
N LEU A 58 10.44 -0.81 2.69
CA LEU A 58 10.85 0.58 2.91
C LEU A 58 12.22 0.88 2.30
N LYS A 59 13.18 -0.06 2.38
CA LYS A 59 14.49 0.09 1.72
C LYS A 59 14.35 0.16 0.20
N MET A 60 13.50 -0.69 -0.39
CA MET A 60 13.24 -0.69 -1.83
C MET A 60 12.57 0.62 -2.27
N ALA A 61 11.48 1.00 -1.59
CA ALA A 61 10.73 2.21 -1.88
C ALA A 61 11.61 3.48 -1.77
N ASN A 62 12.49 3.56 -0.76
CA ASN A 62 13.41 4.70 -0.61
C ASN A 62 14.44 4.81 -1.74
N ARG A 63 14.96 3.67 -2.24
CA ARG A 63 15.88 3.66 -3.39
C ARG A 63 15.17 4.13 -4.67
N GLU A 64 13.94 3.68 -4.86
CA GLU A 64 13.14 3.95 -6.08
C GLU A 64 12.30 5.23 -5.98
N LYS A 65 12.38 5.94 -4.83
CA LYS A 65 11.62 7.16 -4.55
C LYS A 65 10.10 6.98 -4.66
N ILE A 66 9.62 5.82 -4.24
CA ILE A 66 8.19 5.48 -4.21
C ILE A 66 7.63 5.90 -2.84
N PRO A 67 6.58 6.74 -2.80
CA PRO A 67 5.88 7.06 -1.56
C PRO A 67 5.24 5.82 -0.93
N VAL A 68 5.26 5.74 0.40
CA VAL A 68 4.66 4.64 1.16
C VAL A 68 3.62 5.21 2.12
N PHE A 69 2.40 4.69 2.05
CA PHE A 69 1.29 5.02 2.94
C PHE A 69 1.05 3.82 3.85
N VAL A 70 1.24 4.00 5.16
CA VAL A 70 1.02 2.93 6.13
C VAL A 70 -0.45 2.88 6.49
N ARG A 71 -1.05 1.70 6.49
CA ARG A 71 -2.44 1.49 6.85
C ARG A 71 -2.60 0.36 7.85
N GLY A 72 -3.26 0.65 8.97
CA GLY A 72 -3.72 -0.33 9.95
C GLY A 72 -5.19 -0.70 9.72
N GLY A 73 -6.04 -0.46 10.71
CA GLY A 73 -7.49 -0.74 10.64
C GLY A 73 -8.29 0.20 9.73
N GLY A 74 -7.73 1.33 9.31
CA GLY A 74 -8.39 2.26 8.39
C GLY A 74 -9.49 3.13 9.01
N THR A 75 -9.58 3.21 10.34
CA THR A 75 -10.62 3.96 11.07
C THR A 75 -10.19 5.40 11.41
N GLY A 76 -9.16 5.92 10.73
CA GLY A 76 -8.76 7.32 10.86
C GLY A 76 -9.85 8.24 10.29
N ILE A 77 -9.87 9.49 10.74
CA ILE A 77 -10.84 10.51 10.28
C ILE A 77 -10.17 11.74 9.66
N CYS A 78 -8.86 11.63 9.42
CA CYS A 78 -8.02 12.75 8.98
C CYS A 78 -7.04 12.39 7.85
N GLY A 79 -7.25 11.28 7.12
CA GLY A 79 -6.43 10.87 5.98
C GLY A 79 -5.14 10.15 6.36
#